data_AF-A0A1R0V7H3-F1
#
_entry.id   AF-A0A1R0V7H3-F1
#
_cell.length_a   1.000
_cell.length_b   1.000
_cell.length_c   1.000
_cell.angle_alpha   90.00
_cell.angle_beta   90.00
_cell.angle_gamma   90.00
#
_symmetry.space_group_name_H-M   'P 1'
#
loop_
_entity.id
_entity.type
_entity.pdbx_description
1 polymer ?
#
loop_
_entity_poly.entity_id
_entity_poly.type
_entity_poly.pdbx_seq_one_letter_code
_entity_poly.pdbx_strand_id
1 'polypeptide(L)'
;MTSSGPAPGRPRDPAKDAAVLTAARELLVEAGYQGTTVLAIARRAGVGAPTIYRRWPTKEALVEDAAFGHTDTVPVPAPTGDLRADLRGWVAMFLDWLANPVTRAALPGLLAAYHLDETSYERLVLRSENDVRALMVELLGGDTARADSVFDFLVASTVVRAMTRGLADREAFCDRTADALTALARADYPSGN
;
A
#
# COMPACT_ATOMS: atom_id res chain seq x y z
N MET A 1 26.04 47.57 14.96
CA MET A 1 25.80 46.29 15.64
C MET A 1 24.85 45.49 14.76
N THR A 2 25.38 44.53 13.99
CA THR A 2 24.59 43.70 13.07
C THR A 2 24.17 42.42 13.80
N SER A 3 22.86 42.23 13.94
CA SER A 3 22.24 41.02 14.51
C SER A 3 22.28 39.89 13.49
N SER A 4 22.92 38.77 13.84
CA SER A 4 22.92 37.52 13.06
C SER A 4 21.60 36.78 13.30
N GLY A 5 20.78 36.63 12.25
CA GLY A 5 19.57 35.82 12.30
C GLY A 5 19.88 34.33 12.54
N PRO A 6 18.90 33.55 13.04
CA PRO A 6 19.10 32.14 13.35
C PRO A 6 19.45 31.36 12.08
N ALA A 7 20.55 30.61 12.13
CA ALA A 7 21.03 29.78 11.03
C ALA A 7 19.93 28.79 10.58
N PRO A 8 19.75 28.58 9.26
CA PRO A 8 18.90 27.51 8.75
C PRO A 8 19.34 26.17 9.35
N GLY A 9 18.41 25.43 9.98
CA GLY A 9 18.71 24.16 10.63
C GLY A 9 19.47 23.22 9.69
N ARG A 10 20.50 22.55 10.24
CA ARG A 10 21.40 21.62 9.53
C ARG A 10 20.60 20.71 8.57
N PRO A 11 21.04 20.54 7.31
CA PRO A 11 20.37 19.68 6.34
C PRO A 11 20.08 18.30 6.91
N ARG A 12 18.92 17.78 6.52
CA ARG A 12 18.35 16.48 6.86
C ARG A 12 19.38 15.35 6.69
N ASP A 13 19.26 14.29 7.47
CA ASP A 13 20.17 13.14 7.45
C ASP A 13 19.45 11.91 6.89
N PRO A 14 19.53 11.64 5.56
CA PRO A 14 18.83 10.54 4.92
C PRO A 14 19.21 9.16 5.47
N ALA A 15 20.42 9.03 6.03
CA ALA A 15 20.89 7.78 6.60
C ALA A 15 20.10 7.41 7.86
N LYS A 16 19.68 8.42 8.66
CA LYS A 16 18.84 8.18 9.84
C LYS A 16 17.44 7.76 9.47
N ASP A 17 16.89 8.33 8.42
CA ASP A 17 15.55 7.97 7.96
C ASP A 17 15.52 6.54 7.42
N ALA A 18 16.54 6.14 6.66
CA ALA A 18 16.72 4.76 6.20
C ALA A 18 16.86 3.77 7.37
N ALA A 19 17.64 4.14 8.42
CA ALA A 19 17.80 3.31 9.61
C ALA A 19 16.47 3.12 10.38
N VAL A 20 15.69 4.19 10.53
CA VAL A 20 14.36 4.16 11.18
C VAL A 20 13.39 3.28 10.39
N LEU A 21 13.31 3.44 9.07
CA LEU A 21 12.42 2.63 8.23
C LEU A 21 12.84 1.16 8.22
N THR A 22 14.15 0.87 8.19
CA THR A 22 14.66 -0.51 8.29
C THR A 22 14.27 -1.15 9.61
N ALA A 23 14.49 -0.47 10.74
CA ALA A 23 14.11 -0.94 12.06
C ALA A 23 12.59 -1.18 12.19
N ALA A 24 11.76 -0.33 11.56
CA ALA A 24 10.32 -0.51 11.52
C ALA A 24 9.92 -1.77 10.73
N ARG A 25 10.50 -2.00 9.55
CA ARG A 25 10.25 -3.21 8.74
C ARG A 25 10.63 -4.49 9.47
N GLU A 26 11.78 -4.51 10.13
CA GLU A 26 12.23 -5.65 10.94
C GLU A 26 11.26 -5.92 12.09
N LEU A 27 10.86 -4.89 12.86
CA LEU A 27 9.91 -5.03 13.95
C LEU A 27 8.53 -5.51 13.49
N LEU A 28 8.06 -5.06 12.32
CA LEU A 28 6.80 -5.52 11.75
C LEU A 28 6.83 -7.03 11.49
N VAL A 29 7.92 -7.53 10.91
CA VAL A 29 8.08 -8.96 10.64
C VAL A 29 8.26 -9.77 11.92
N GLU A 30 9.04 -9.27 12.88
CA GLU A 30 9.36 -9.97 14.13
C GLU A 30 8.20 -10.01 15.14
N ALA A 31 7.48 -8.89 15.28
CA ALA A 31 6.56 -8.65 16.39
C ALA A 31 5.17 -8.15 15.97
N GLY A 32 4.93 -8.06 14.65
CA GLY A 32 3.68 -7.55 14.09
C GLY A 32 3.45 -6.06 14.34
N TYR A 33 2.31 -5.56 13.87
CA TYR A 33 1.93 -4.15 14.05
C TYR A 33 1.93 -3.72 15.52
N GLN A 34 1.37 -4.53 16.43
CA GLN A 34 1.23 -4.15 17.84
C GLN A 34 2.58 -4.06 18.57
N GLY A 35 3.51 -4.98 18.29
CA GLY A 35 4.87 -4.94 18.86
C GLY A 35 5.76 -3.84 18.29
N THR A 36 5.40 -3.27 17.14
CA THR A 36 6.12 -2.18 16.48
C THR A 36 5.74 -0.83 17.09
N THR A 37 6.42 -0.42 18.15
CA THR A 37 6.22 0.89 18.82
C THR A 37 7.30 1.90 18.43
N VAL A 38 7.01 3.20 18.44
CA VAL A 38 8.00 4.26 18.16
C VAL A 38 9.24 4.14 19.06
N LEU A 39 9.05 3.76 20.33
CA LEU A 39 10.16 3.54 21.26
C LEU A 39 11.01 2.32 20.88
N ALA A 40 10.38 1.21 20.47
CA ALA A 40 11.09 0.02 20.01
C ALA A 40 11.91 0.32 18.73
N ILE A 41 11.32 1.07 17.80
CA ILE A 41 11.98 1.51 16.57
C ILE A 41 13.15 2.43 16.90
N ALA A 42 12.94 3.44 17.75
CA ALA A 42 13.98 4.39 18.18
C ALA A 42 15.19 3.65 18.78
N ARG A 43 14.93 2.70 19.70
CA ARG A 43 15.96 1.87 20.32
C ARG A 43 16.74 1.06 19.28
N ARG A 44 16.06 0.44 18.31
CA ARG A 44 16.70 -0.39 17.29
C ARG A 44 17.48 0.42 16.25
N ALA A 45 16.96 1.57 15.84
CA ALA A 45 17.61 2.48 14.91
C ALA A 45 18.72 3.33 15.55
N GLY A 46 18.89 3.27 16.88
CA GLY A 46 19.89 4.06 17.60
C GLY A 46 19.61 5.57 17.59
N VAL A 47 18.34 5.96 17.51
CA VAL A 47 17.91 7.37 17.49
C VAL A 47 16.98 7.69 18.67
N GLY A 48 16.85 8.96 19.02
CA GLY A 48 15.84 9.39 20.00
C GLY A 48 14.45 9.49 19.37
N ALA A 49 13.38 9.17 20.13
CA ALA A 49 12.00 9.29 19.66
C ALA A 49 11.63 10.69 19.09
N PRO A 50 12.12 11.82 19.63
CA PRO A 50 11.89 13.14 19.00
C PRO A 50 12.43 13.26 17.57
N THR A 51 13.46 12.49 17.22
CA THR A 51 14.01 12.44 15.85
C THR A 51 13.01 11.80 14.88
N ILE A 52 12.28 10.77 15.33
CA ILE A 52 11.26 10.09 14.55
C ILE A 52 10.03 10.99 14.40
N TYR A 53 9.50 11.53 15.50
CA TYR A 53 8.30 12.36 15.49
C TYR A 53 8.41 13.62 14.62
N ARG A 54 9.63 14.13 14.42
CA ARG A 54 9.88 15.25 13.50
C ARG A 54 9.54 14.92 12.04
N ARG A 55 9.65 13.65 11.64
CA ARG A 55 9.42 13.20 10.26
C ARG A 55 8.11 12.43 10.11
N TRP A 56 7.78 11.57 11.08
CA TRP A 56 6.53 10.82 11.12
C TRP A 56 5.75 11.22 12.38
N PRO A 57 4.73 12.10 12.26
CA PRO A 57 3.98 12.60 13.41
C PRO A 57 3.27 11.50 14.21
N THR A 58 2.94 10.39 13.56
CA THR A 58 2.23 9.25 14.14
C THR A 58 2.96 7.93 13.86
N LYS A 59 2.60 6.88 14.60
CA LYS A 59 3.10 5.52 14.34
C LYS A 59 2.61 5.04 12.98
N GLU A 60 1.36 5.35 12.66
CA GLU A 60 0.68 5.00 11.42
C GLU A 60 1.46 5.56 10.22
N ALA A 61 1.79 6.86 10.23
CA ALA A 61 2.57 7.48 9.16
C ALA A 61 3.97 6.83 8.98
N LEU A 62 4.61 6.40 10.07
CA LEU A 62 5.88 5.68 10.00
C LEU A 62 5.73 4.28 9.43
N VAL A 63 4.70 3.55 9.87
CA VAL A 63 4.42 2.20 9.40
C VAL A 63 3.99 2.21 7.93
N GLU A 64 3.24 3.21 7.49
CA GLU A 64 2.87 3.44 6.10
C GLU A 64 4.10 3.65 5.22
N ASP A 65 5.02 4.55 5.60
CA ASP A 65 6.25 4.79 4.83
C ASP A 65 7.19 3.57 4.87
N ALA A 66 7.14 2.77 5.94
CA ALA A 66 7.90 1.53 6.03
C ALA A 66 7.32 0.41 5.14
N ALA A 67 6.01 0.23 5.16
CA ALA A 67 5.32 -0.88 4.49
C ALA A 67 5.07 -0.60 3.00
N PHE A 68 4.68 0.63 2.69
CA PHE A 68 4.27 1.02 1.34
C PHE A 68 5.35 1.84 0.67
N GLY A 69 5.94 2.79 1.41
CA GLY A 69 6.95 3.70 0.89
C GLY A 69 6.44 4.51 -0.32
N HIS A 70 7.10 5.63 -0.59
CA HIS A 70 6.78 6.43 -1.76
C HIS A 70 7.49 5.83 -2.99
N THR A 71 6.97 4.74 -3.54
CA THR A 71 7.28 4.43 -4.94
C THR A 71 6.44 5.37 -5.79
N ASP A 72 7.08 6.31 -6.48
CA ASP A 72 6.42 7.31 -7.33
C ASP A 72 5.52 6.69 -8.42
N THR A 73 5.62 5.38 -8.65
CA THR A 73 4.78 4.62 -9.57
C THR A 73 4.52 3.22 -9.01
N VAL A 74 3.25 2.79 -8.97
CA VAL A 74 2.91 1.37 -8.84
C VAL A 74 3.36 0.70 -10.14
N PRO A 75 4.23 -0.34 -10.12
CA PRO A 75 4.75 -0.97 -11.31
C PRO A 75 3.71 -1.90 -11.94
N VAL A 76 2.63 -1.31 -12.46
CA VAL A 76 1.56 -2.02 -13.16
C VAL A 76 2.14 -2.62 -14.45
N PRO A 77 1.91 -3.92 -14.73
CA PRO A 77 2.34 -4.53 -15.98
C PRO A 77 1.78 -3.79 -17.20
N ALA A 78 2.61 -3.62 -18.23
CA ALA A 78 2.15 -3.03 -19.49
C ALA A 78 1.03 -3.90 -20.10
N PRO A 79 -0.06 -3.30 -20.62
CA PRO A 79 -1.14 -4.05 -21.24
C PRO A 79 -0.64 -4.87 -22.43
N THR A 80 -1.05 -6.13 -22.49
CA THR A 80 -0.73 -7.06 -23.57
C THR A 80 -1.79 -7.04 -24.68
N GLY A 81 -2.96 -6.49 -24.39
CA GLY A 81 -4.14 -6.51 -25.27
C GLY A 81 -5.03 -7.74 -25.07
N ASP A 82 -4.59 -8.71 -24.25
CA ASP A 82 -5.45 -9.76 -23.72
C ASP A 82 -5.91 -9.37 -22.32
N LEU A 83 -7.16 -8.89 -22.22
CA LEU A 83 -7.76 -8.44 -20.96
C LEU A 83 -7.63 -9.47 -19.83
N ARG A 84 -7.76 -10.76 -20.13
CA ARG A 84 -7.68 -11.81 -19.10
C ARG A 84 -6.25 -11.99 -18.60
N ALA A 85 -5.28 -11.94 -19.51
CA ALA A 85 -3.86 -11.98 -19.16
C ALA A 85 -3.44 -10.74 -18.37
N ASP A 86 -3.93 -9.56 -18.77
CA ASP A 86 -3.68 -8.29 -18.10
C ASP A 86 -4.25 -8.32 -16.67
N LEU A 87 -5.52 -8.69 -16.48
CA LEU A 87 -6.13 -8.82 -15.15
C LEU A 87 -5.43 -9.89 -14.29
N ARG A 88 -4.95 -11.00 -14.88
CA ARG A 88 -4.12 -11.97 -14.16
C ARG A 88 -2.82 -11.34 -13.66
N GLY A 89 -2.15 -10.54 -14.48
CA GLY A 89 -0.95 -9.80 -14.11
C GLY A 89 -1.19 -8.86 -12.94
N TRP A 90 -2.33 -8.17 -12.93
CA TRP A 90 -2.75 -7.31 -11.83
C TRP A 90 -3.02 -8.09 -10.55
N VAL A 91 -3.76 -9.20 -10.60
CA VAL A 91 -4.00 -10.07 -9.44
C VAL A 91 -2.69 -10.56 -8.83
N ALA A 92 -1.77 -11.03 -9.67
CA ALA A 92 -0.46 -11.51 -9.27
C ALA A 92 0.36 -10.42 -8.57
N MET A 93 0.42 -9.22 -9.17
CA MET A 93 1.12 -8.06 -8.62
C MET A 93 0.58 -7.65 -7.24
N PHE A 94 -0.75 -7.47 -7.14
CA PHE A 94 -1.39 -7.10 -5.88
C PHE A 94 -1.18 -8.15 -4.80
N LEU A 95 -1.34 -9.44 -5.16
CA LEU A 95 -1.16 -10.52 -4.21
C LEU A 95 0.30 -10.59 -3.69
N ASP A 96 1.30 -10.46 -4.56
CA ASP A 96 2.70 -10.49 -4.14
C ASP A 96 3.05 -9.33 -3.22
N TRP A 97 2.58 -8.13 -3.57
CA TRP A 97 2.80 -6.94 -2.75
C TRP A 97 2.11 -7.05 -1.38
N LEU A 98 0.86 -7.53 -1.33
CA LEU A 98 0.12 -7.73 -0.09
C LEU A 98 0.66 -8.89 0.75
N ALA A 99 1.21 -9.92 0.11
CA ALA A 99 1.81 -11.07 0.78
C ALA A 99 3.24 -10.81 1.26
N ASN A 100 3.87 -9.71 0.85
CA ASN A 100 5.14 -9.26 1.42
C ASN A 100 5.05 -9.26 2.97
N PRO A 101 6.02 -9.85 3.69
CA PRO A 101 5.94 -9.98 5.14
C PRO A 101 5.71 -8.66 5.89
N VAL A 102 6.31 -7.57 5.42
CA VAL A 102 6.15 -6.23 6.00
C VAL A 102 4.72 -5.74 5.79
N THR A 103 4.25 -5.73 4.55
CA THR A 103 2.89 -5.30 4.18
C THR A 103 1.83 -6.11 4.93
N ARG A 104 2.00 -7.43 4.95
CA ARG A 104 1.11 -8.38 5.62
C ARG A 104 1.03 -8.15 7.12
N ALA A 105 2.15 -7.81 7.76
CA ALA A 105 2.18 -7.52 9.19
C ALA A 105 1.62 -6.13 9.54
N ALA A 106 1.74 -5.16 8.64
CA ALA A 106 1.30 -3.79 8.83
C ALA A 106 -0.20 -3.59 8.60
N LEU A 107 -0.72 -4.10 7.49
CA LEU A 107 -2.02 -3.72 6.94
C LEU A 107 -3.20 -3.92 7.92
N PRO A 108 -3.34 -5.04 8.65
CA PRO A 108 -4.46 -5.21 9.59
C PRO A 108 -4.50 -4.15 10.69
N GLY A 109 -3.34 -3.74 11.19
CA GLY A 109 -3.24 -2.72 12.23
C GLY A 109 -3.53 -1.32 11.71
N LEU A 110 -3.12 -1.02 10.47
CA LEU A 110 -3.46 0.22 9.79
C LEU A 110 -4.95 0.32 9.48
N LEU A 111 -5.57 -0.74 8.94
CA LEU A 111 -7.03 -0.78 8.71
C LEU A 111 -7.83 -0.53 10.01
N ALA A 112 -7.38 -1.10 11.13
CA ALA A 112 -7.99 -0.84 12.43
C ALA A 112 -7.80 0.62 12.88
N ALA A 113 -6.64 1.23 12.61
CA ALA A 113 -6.38 2.63 12.93
C ALA A 113 -7.21 3.59 12.06
N TYR A 114 -7.39 3.29 10.78
CA TYR A 114 -8.19 4.08 9.85
C TYR A 114 -9.67 4.16 10.21
N HIS A 115 -10.23 3.12 10.82
CA HIS A 115 -11.60 3.16 11.30
C HIS A 115 -11.82 4.20 12.41
N LEU A 116 -10.76 4.62 13.09
CA LEU A 116 -10.81 5.59 14.19
C LEU A 116 -10.50 7.02 13.73
N ASP A 117 -9.93 7.20 12.53
CA ASP A 117 -9.60 8.49 11.92
C ASP A 117 -9.73 8.41 10.38
N GLU A 118 -10.88 8.87 9.88
CA GLU A 118 -11.24 8.84 8.46
C GLU A 118 -10.24 9.61 7.57
N THR A 119 -9.59 10.66 8.11
CA THR A 119 -8.61 11.48 7.36
C THR A 119 -7.26 10.78 7.12
N SER A 120 -6.99 9.71 7.85
CA SER A 120 -5.78 8.90 7.69
C SER A 120 -5.95 7.85 6.58
N TYR A 121 -7.16 7.29 6.42
CA TYR A 121 -7.49 6.41 5.30
C TYR A 121 -7.35 7.13 3.95
N GLU A 122 -7.91 8.34 3.86
CA GLU A 122 -7.89 9.16 2.65
C GLU A 122 -6.48 9.44 2.13
N ARG A 123 -5.51 9.71 3.02
CA ARG A 123 -4.16 10.15 2.60
C ARG A 123 -3.30 9.03 1.99
N LEU A 124 -3.47 7.79 2.42
CA LEU A 124 -2.71 6.65 1.90
C LEU A 124 -3.40 6.04 0.65
N VAL A 125 -4.71 5.89 0.73
CA VAL A 125 -5.54 5.22 -0.29
C VAL A 125 -5.68 6.12 -1.52
N LEU A 126 -6.04 7.40 -1.37
CA LEU A 126 -6.37 8.25 -2.52
C LEU A 126 -5.17 8.51 -3.43
N ARG A 127 -3.95 8.64 -2.90
CA ARG A 127 -2.81 9.01 -3.76
C ARG A 127 -2.29 7.84 -4.60
N SER A 128 -2.34 6.61 -4.09
CA SER A 128 -1.86 5.43 -4.83
C SER A 128 -2.99 4.71 -5.58
N GLU A 129 -4.20 4.65 -5.03
CA GLU A 129 -5.32 4.01 -5.71
C GLU A 129 -5.80 4.81 -6.91
N ASN A 130 -5.81 6.15 -6.87
CA ASN A 130 -6.32 6.94 -7.99
C ASN A 130 -5.53 6.69 -9.28
N ASP A 131 -4.20 6.59 -9.19
CA ASP A 131 -3.34 6.29 -10.33
C ASP A 131 -3.64 4.89 -10.89
N VAL A 132 -3.84 3.91 -10.01
CA VAL A 132 -4.12 2.52 -10.42
C VAL A 132 -5.55 2.38 -10.96
N ARG A 133 -6.53 3.10 -10.40
CA ARG A 133 -7.90 3.17 -10.92
C ARG A 133 -7.91 3.81 -12.29
N ALA A 134 -7.16 4.89 -12.51
CA ALA A 134 -7.03 5.52 -13.83
C ALA A 134 -6.51 4.52 -14.89
N LEU A 135 -5.48 3.74 -14.55
CA LEU A 135 -4.97 2.68 -15.42
C LEU A 135 -6.01 1.58 -15.70
N MET A 136 -6.85 1.24 -14.71
CA MET A 136 -7.95 0.29 -14.89
C MET A 136 -9.03 0.85 -15.82
N VAL A 137 -9.34 2.15 -15.71
CA VAL A 137 -10.27 2.85 -16.61
C VAL A 137 -9.76 2.80 -18.05
N GLU A 138 -8.47 3.06 -18.27
CA GLU A 138 -7.85 2.93 -19.59
C GLU A 138 -7.93 1.50 -20.13
N LEU A 139 -7.61 0.49 -19.30
CA LEU A 139 -7.68 -0.93 -19.66
C LEU A 139 -9.09 -1.35 -20.10
N LEU A 140 -10.13 -0.77 -19.49
CA LEU A 140 -11.54 -1.07 -19.77
C LEU A 140 -12.21 -0.10 -20.75
N GLY A 141 -11.41 0.69 -21.49
CA GLY A 141 -11.91 1.55 -22.56
C GLY A 141 -12.72 2.77 -22.09
N GLY A 142 -12.47 3.25 -20.87
CA GLY A 142 -13.06 4.49 -20.35
C GLY A 142 -14.29 4.32 -19.46
N ASP A 143 -14.74 3.09 -19.19
CA ASP A 143 -15.89 2.83 -18.32
C ASP A 143 -15.50 2.89 -16.83
N THR A 144 -15.69 4.07 -16.21
CA THR A 144 -15.33 4.32 -14.81
C THR A 144 -16.05 3.40 -13.83
N ALA A 145 -17.37 3.24 -13.95
CA ALA A 145 -18.14 2.44 -13.00
C ALA A 145 -17.74 0.96 -13.03
N ARG A 146 -17.46 0.43 -14.22
CA ARG A 146 -16.96 -0.92 -14.38
C ARG A 146 -15.53 -1.07 -13.86
N ALA A 147 -14.66 -0.12 -14.14
CA ALA A 147 -13.28 -0.13 -13.64
C ALA A 147 -13.23 -0.10 -12.12
N ASP A 148 -14.07 0.72 -11.48
CA ASP A 148 -14.17 0.79 -10.02
C ASP A 148 -14.61 -0.54 -9.44
N SER A 149 -15.64 -1.17 -10.02
CA SER A 149 -16.10 -2.49 -9.60
C SER A 149 -14.99 -3.55 -9.72
N VAL A 150 -14.33 -3.63 -10.87
CA VAL A 150 -13.23 -4.60 -11.09
C VAL A 150 -12.08 -4.36 -10.11
N PHE A 151 -11.70 -3.11 -9.88
CA PHE A 151 -10.66 -2.75 -8.94
C PHE A 151 -11.03 -3.13 -7.50
N ASP A 152 -12.25 -2.83 -7.06
CA ASP A 152 -12.72 -3.14 -5.70
C ASP A 152 -12.69 -4.65 -5.44
N PHE A 153 -13.14 -5.46 -6.39
CA PHE A 153 -13.08 -6.93 -6.28
C PHE A 153 -11.64 -7.46 -6.33
N LEU A 154 -10.76 -6.87 -7.15
CA LEU A 154 -9.34 -7.19 -7.18
C LEU A 154 -8.70 -6.95 -5.81
N VAL A 155 -8.89 -5.77 -5.22
CA VAL A 155 -8.34 -5.41 -3.91
C VAL A 155 -8.91 -6.31 -2.82
N ALA A 156 -10.24 -6.44 -2.73
CA ALA A 156 -10.88 -7.23 -1.69
C ALA A 156 -10.44 -8.71 -1.72
N SER A 157 -10.40 -9.32 -2.91
CA SER A 157 -10.00 -10.71 -3.06
C SER A 157 -8.53 -10.94 -2.73
N THR A 158 -7.63 -10.06 -3.16
CA THR A 158 -6.19 -10.18 -2.91
C THR A 158 -5.82 -9.87 -1.46
N VAL A 159 -6.45 -8.88 -0.82
CA VAL A 159 -6.22 -8.55 0.60
C VAL A 159 -6.60 -9.72 1.49
N VAL A 160 -7.82 -10.25 1.35
CA VAL A 160 -8.26 -11.38 2.17
C VAL A 160 -7.40 -12.62 1.89
N ARG A 161 -7.06 -12.89 0.62
CA ARG A 161 -6.19 -14.01 0.26
C ARG A 161 -4.81 -13.88 0.90
N ALA A 162 -4.18 -12.72 0.74
CA ALA A 162 -2.88 -12.43 1.31
C ALA A 162 -2.94 -12.64 2.81
N MET A 163 -3.84 -11.98 3.55
CA MET A 163 -3.86 -12.04 5.02
C MET A 163 -4.16 -13.42 5.62
N THR A 164 -4.89 -14.28 4.91
CA THR A 164 -5.30 -15.60 5.44
C THR A 164 -4.39 -16.74 4.97
N ARG A 165 -3.91 -16.69 3.73
CA ARG A 165 -3.24 -17.82 3.06
C ARG A 165 -1.93 -17.45 2.38
N GLY A 166 -1.63 -16.15 2.27
CA GLY A 166 -0.41 -15.67 1.60
C GLY A 166 -0.33 -16.18 0.17
N LEU A 167 0.83 -16.73 -0.19
CA LEU A 167 1.12 -17.23 -1.54
C LEU A 167 0.87 -18.74 -1.72
N ALA A 168 0.17 -19.41 -0.79
CA ALA A 168 -0.30 -20.77 -1.05
C ALA A 168 -1.08 -20.81 -2.38
N ASP A 169 -0.97 -21.87 -3.17
CA ASP A 169 -1.68 -22.06 -4.46
C ASP A 169 -1.77 -20.80 -5.36
N ARG A 170 -0.72 -19.98 -5.36
CA ARG A 170 -0.71 -18.63 -5.95
C ARG A 170 -1.24 -18.61 -7.38
N GLU A 171 -0.68 -19.45 -8.24
CA GLU A 171 -1.06 -19.50 -9.67
C GLU A 171 -2.55 -19.80 -9.84
N ALA A 172 -3.05 -20.83 -9.15
CA ALA A 172 -4.44 -21.25 -9.25
C ALA A 172 -5.41 -20.19 -8.69
N PHE A 173 -5.01 -19.44 -7.65
CA PHE A 173 -5.76 -18.29 -7.19
C PHE A 173 -5.77 -17.17 -8.24
N CYS A 174 -4.61 -16.85 -8.81
CA CYS A 174 -4.51 -15.80 -9.84
C CYS A 174 -5.36 -16.15 -11.07
N ASP A 175 -5.41 -17.43 -11.49
CA ASP A 175 -6.20 -17.87 -12.65
C ASP A 175 -7.69 -17.67 -12.39
N ARG A 176 -8.20 -18.21 -11.27
CA ARG A 176 -9.62 -18.14 -10.94
C ARG A 176 -10.10 -16.71 -10.72
N THR A 177 -9.29 -15.89 -10.05
CA THR A 177 -9.64 -14.47 -9.81
C THR A 177 -9.61 -13.69 -11.11
N ALA A 178 -8.63 -13.91 -12.00
CA ALA A 178 -8.59 -13.27 -13.32
C ALA A 178 -9.81 -13.65 -14.17
N ASP A 179 -10.22 -14.92 -14.15
CA ASP A 179 -11.41 -15.38 -14.86
C ASP A 179 -12.69 -14.68 -14.34
N ALA A 180 -12.82 -14.55 -13.00
CA ALA A 180 -13.95 -13.85 -12.38
C ALA A 180 -13.96 -12.35 -12.71
N LEU A 181 -12.80 -11.67 -12.63
CA LEU A 181 -12.68 -10.25 -12.97
C LEU A 181 -12.92 -10.01 -14.46
N THR A 182 -12.50 -10.93 -15.33
CA THR A 182 -12.78 -10.85 -16.78
C THR A 182 -14.27 -10.98 -17.07
N ALA A 183 -14.97 -11.88 -16.36
CA ALA A 183 -16.42 -12.00 -16.48
C ALA A 183 -17.14 -10.73 -16.01
N LEU A 184 -16.70 -10.14 -14.90
CA LEU A 184 -17.21 -8.87 -14.37
C LEU A 184 -16.97 -7.71 -15.36
N ALA A 185 -15.76 -7.63 -15.92
CA ALA A 185 -15.39 -6.61 -16.91
C ALA A 185 -16.15 -6.75 -18.23
N ARG A 186 -16.72 -7.93 -18.53
CA ARG A 186 -17.53 -8.18 -19.72
C ARG A 186 -19.03 -8.21 -19.44
N ALA A 187 -19.44 -8.00 -18.19
CA ALA A 187 -20.85 -8.02 -17.84
C ALA A 187 -21.57 -6.84 -18.50
N ASP A 188 -22.64 -7.12 -19.22
CA ASP A 188 -23.60 -6.12 -19.65
C ASP A 188 -24.49 -5.78 -18.45
N TYR A 189 -24.30 -4.59 -17.87
CA TYR A 189 -25.27 -4.07 -16.92
C TYR A 189 -26.46 -3.53 -17.72
N PRO A 190 -27.70 -3.96 -17.44
CA PRO A 190 -28.84 -3.27 -17.97
C PRO A 190 -28.79 -1.84 -17.45
N SER A 191 -28.69 -0.86 -18.36
CA SER A 191 -28.77 0.55 -18.04
C SER A 191 -30.01 0.76 -17.18
N GLY A 192 -29.82 1.17 -15.92
CA GLY A 192 -30.92 1.40 -15.00
C GLY A 192 -31.94 2.33 -15.65
N ASN A 193 -33.19 1.88 -15.66
CA ASN A 193 -34.36 2.62 -16.13
C ASN A 193 -34.81 3.65 -15.10
#